data_AF-A0A1G8EAS2-F1
#
_entry.id   AF-A0A1G8EAS2-F1
#
_cell.length_a   1.000
_cell.length_b   1.000
_cell.length_c   1.000
_cell.angle_alpha   90.00
_cell.angle_beta   90.00
_cell.angle_gamma   90.00
#
_symmetry.space_group_name_H-M   'P 1'
#
loop_
_entity.id
_entity.type
_entity.pdbx_description
1 polymer ?
#
loop_
_entity_poly.entity_id
_entity_poly.type
_entity_poly.pdbx_seq_one_letter_code
_entity_poly.pdbx_strand_id
1 'polypeptide(L)'
;MHNDYQKLSKKDKKIVRALIDKGIAEDFKRGMQHFDQLIQQLKSSPETPQEQYYKLYNEVRDFDKQISRMYDRLTGSHFLNILANQILQTLIDEAELDELSPEAKDQITSDVRFMRSMQSINS
;
A
#
# COMPACT_ATOMS: atom_id res chain seq x y z
N MET A 1 -0.86 18.98 3.35
CA MET A 1 -1.62 18.57 2.14
C MET A 1 -3.08 18.95 2.35
N HIS A 2 -3.69 19.54 1.32
CA HIS A 2 -5.06 20.04 1.35
C HIS A 2 -6.03 18.85 1.43
N ASN A 3 -7.13 18.99 2.17
CA ASN A 3 -8.09 17.91 2.43
C ASN A 3 -9.04 17.69 1.23
N ASP A 4 -8.48 17.38 0.06
CA ASP A 4 -9.22 17.31 -1.21
C ASP A 4 -10.15 16.10 -1.30
N TYR A 5 -9.89 15.05 -0.49
CA TYR A 5 -10.82 13.94 -0.33
C TYR A 5 -12.22 14.41 0.09
N GLN A 6 -12.33 15.43 0.95
CA GLN A 6 -13.65 15.90 1.39
C GLN A 6 -14.46 16.57 0.28
N LYS A 7 -13.80 17.08 -0.76
CA LYS A 7 -14.43 17.72 -1.91
C LYS A 7 -14.97 16.71 -2.92
N LEU A 8 -14.54 15.44 -2.85
CA LEU A 8 -15.04 14.39 -3.72
C LEU A 8 -16.55 14.15 -3.53
N SER A 9 -17.20 13.77 -4.62
CA SER A 9 -18.59 13.33 -4.60
C SER A 9 -18.76 12.10 -3.69
N LYS A 10 -19.98 11.85 -3.21
CA LYS A 10 -20.25 10.63 -2.41
C LYS A 10 -19.94 9.35 -3.19
N LYS A 11 -20.15 9.36 -4.51
CA LYS A 11 -19.85 8.24 -5.41
C LYS A 11 -18.33 8.00 -5.47
N ASP A 12 -17.54 9.03 -5.76
CA ASP A 12 -16.09 8.92 -5.86
C ASP A 12 -15.45 8.51 -4.53
N LYS A 13 -15.93 9.05 -3.40
CA LYS A 13 -15.49 8.64 -2.06
C LYS A 13 -15.70 7.13 -1.81
N LYS A 14 -16.78 6.56 -2.35
CA LYS A 14 -17.07 5.12 -2.23
C LYS A 14 -16.10 4.30 -3.09
N ILE A 15 -15.84 4.73 -4.33
CA ILE A 15 -14.90 4.07 -5.24
C ILE A 15 -13.48 4.12 -4.65
N VAL A 16 -13.02 5.30 -4.20
CA VAL A 16 -11.70 5.45 -3.56
C VAL A 16 -11.54 4.52 -2.36
N ARG A 17 -12.56 4.38 -1.50
CA ARG A 17 -12.50 3.44 -0.37
C ARG A 17 -12.38 2.00 -0.84
N ALA A 18 -13.18 1.59 -1.82
CA ALA A 18 -13.12 0.24 -2.37
C ALA A 18 -11.75 -0.07 -2.98
N LEU A 19 -11.15 0.88 -3.70
CA LEU A 19 -9.79 0.74 -4.24
C LEU A 19 -8.76 0.63 -3.13
N ILE A 20 -8.88 1.41 -2.05
CA ILE A 20 -7.98 1.29 -0.90
C ILE A 20 -8.10 -0.06 -0.23
N ASP A 21 -9.33 -0.52 0.03
CA ASP A 21 -9.59 -1.83 0.65
C ASP A 21 -9.01 -2.96 -0.22
N LYS A 22 -9.15 -2.86 -1.54
CA LYS A 22 -8.52 -3.79 -2.50
C LYS A 22 -7.00 -3.76 -2.39
N GLY A 23 -6.40 -2.56 -2.35
CA GLY A 23 -4.95 -2.41 -2.27
C GLY A 23 -4.39 -2.94 -0.94
N ILE A 24 -5.13 -2.77 0.16
CA ILE A 24 -4.80 -3.36 1.46
C ILE A 24 -4.81 -4.89 1.34
N ALA A 25 -5.87 -5.47 0.77
CA ALA A 25 -5.97 -6.92 0.61
C ALA A 25 -4.81 -7.50 -0.24
N GLU A 26 -4.41 -6.82 -1.32
CA GLU A 26 -3.28 -7.24 -2.13
C GLU A 26 -1.94 -7.11 -1.38
N ASP A 27 -1.77 -6.09 -0.54
CA ASP A 27 -0.55 -5.92 0.27
C ASP A 27 -0.40 -7.06 1.29
N PHE A 28 -1.48 -7.37 2.01
CA PHE A 28 -1.52 -8.52 2.92
C PHE A 28 -1.21 -9.83 2.20
N LYS A 29 -1.79 -10.03 1.02
CA LYS A 29 -1.53 -11.22 0.19
C LYS A 29 -0.06 -11.30 -0.22
N ARG A 30 0.58 -10.19 -0.63
CA ARG A 30 2.02 -10.14 -0.94
C ARG A 30 2.87 -10.48 0.28
N GLY A 31 2.54 -9.93 1.46
CA GLY A 31 3.20 -10.28 2.71
C GLY A 31 3.10 -11.77 3.01
N MET A 32 1.90 -12.36 2.91
CA MET A 32 1.72 -13.81 3.10
C MET A 32 2.53 -14.66 2.11
N GLN A 33 2.56 -14.28 0.84
CA GLN A 33 3.36 -14.97 -0.18
C GLN A 33 4.86 -14.86 0.12
N HIS A 34 5.32 -13.69 0.54
CA HIS A 34 6.71 -13.47 0.95
C HIS A 34 7.08 -14.35 2.16
N PHE A 35 6.23 -14.44 3.18
CA PHE A 35 6.48 -15.29 4.34
C PHE A 35 6.48 -16.78 4.00
N ASP A 36 5.60 -17.24 3.10
CA ASP A 36 5.64 -18.63 2.62
C ASP A 36 6.98 -18.92 1.94
N GLN A 37 7.42 -18.06 1.03
CA GLN A 37 8.73 -18.19 0.38
C GLN A 37 9.88 -18.22 1.38
N LEU A 38 9.86 -17.32 2.37
CA LEU A 38 10.85 -17.29 3.45
C LEU A 38 10.86 -18.60 4.23
N ILE A 39 9.69 -19.14 4.59
CA ILE A 39 9.57 -20.42 5.30
C ILE A 39 10.18 -21.57 4.46
N GLN A 40 9.95 -21.60 3.15
CA GLN A 40 10.56 -22.63 2.28
C GLN A 40 12.09 -22.50 2.24
N GLN A 41 12.62 -21.27 2.21
CA GLN A 41 14.06 -21.02 2.26
C GLN A 41 14.67 -21.46 3.59
N LEU A 42 14.03 -21.10 4.71
CA LEU A 42 14.50 -21.45 6.06
C LEU A 42 14.54 -22.96 6.28
N LYS A 43 13.57 -23.73 5.76
CA LYS A 43 13.58 -25.21 5.83
C LYS A 43 14.81 -25.85 5.18
N SER A 44 15.39 -25.18 4.19
CA SER A 44 16.58 -25.67 3.47
C SER A 44 17.87 -25.03 3.98
N SER A 45 17.78 -24.18 5.01
CA SER A 45 18.90 -23.44 5.58
C SER A 45 19.71 -24.33 6.53
N PRO A 46 21.05 -24.20 6.57
CA PRO A 46 21.89 -24.85 7.57
C PRO A 46 21.78 -24.23 8.97
N GLU A 47 20.98 -23.17 9.13
CA GLU A 47 20.81 -22.42 10.36
C GLU A 47 20.07 -23.21 11.44
N THR A 48 20.34 -22.86 12.70
CA THR A 48 19.66 -23.46 13.84
C THR A 48 18.17 -23.07 13.87
N PRO A 49 17.29 -23.89 14.47
CA PRO A 49 15.87 -23.56 14.61
C PRO A 49 15.62 -22.20 15.29
N GLN A 50 16.48 -21.80 16.24
CA GLN A 50 16.40 -20.52 16.92
C GLN A 50 16.64 -19.35 15.96
N GLU A 51 17.68 -19.44 15.12
CA GLU A 51 18.00 -18.42 14.11
C GLU A 51 16.88 -18.31 13.07
N GLN A 52 16.37 -19.46 12.60
CA GLN A 52 15.25 -19.49 11.67
C GLN A 52 14.00 -18.82 12.25
N TYR A 53 13.66 -19.12 13.51
CA TYR A 53 12.55 -18.48 14.22
C TYR A 53 12.73 -16.95 14.29
N TYR A 54 13.89 -16.47 14.71
CA TYR A 54 14.12 -15.03 14.84
C TYR A 54 14.07 -14.31 13.50
N LYS A 55 14.54 -14.92 12.42
CA LYS A 55 14.40 -14.37 11.06
C LYS A 55 12.94 -14.22 10.67
N LEU A 56 12.15 -15.29 10.76
CA LEU A 56 10.72 -15.23 10.45
C LEU A 56 10.01 -14.18 11.31
N TYR A 57 10.27 -14.16 12.61
CA TYR A 57 9.69 -13.19 13.52
C TYR A 57 10.04 -11.73 13.14
N ASN A 58 11.30 -11.45 12.81
CA ASN A 58 11.71 -10.11 12.43
C ASN A 58 11.03 -9.64 11.14
N GLU A 59 10.94 -10.50 10.13
CA GLU A 59 10.25 -10.19 8.86
C GLU A 59 8.77 -9.92 9.08
N VAL A 60 8.08 -10.77 9.84
CA VAL A 60 6.65 -10.57 10.19
C VAL A 60 6.47 -9.26 10.95
N ARG A 61 7.32 -8.98 11.94
CA ARG A 61 7.26 -7.74 12.74
C ARG A 61 7.50 -6.50 11.89
N ASP A 62 8.44 -6.54 10.96
CA ASP A 62 8.78 -5.38 10.16
C ASP A 62 7.73 -5.11 9.06
N PHE A 63 7.11 -6.15 8.52
CA PHE A 63 5.89 -6.03 7.72
C PHE A 63 4.71 -5.46 8.52
N ASP A 64 4.46 -5.94 9.73
CA ASP A 64 3.40 -5.41 10.62
C ASP A 64 3.59 -3.91 10.88
N LYS A 65 4.82 -3.48 11.17
CA LYS A 65 5.15 -2.04 11.28
C LYS A 65 4.83 -1.26 10.00
N GLN A 66 5.10 -1.83 8.82
CA GLN A 66 4.77 -1.19 7.55
C GLN A 66 3.26 -1.02 7.39
N ILE A 67 2.50 -2.09 7.59
CA ILE A 67 1.02 -2.11 7.53
C ILE A 67 0.44 -1.07 8.50
N SER A 68 0.86 -1.08 9.76
CA SER A 68 0.41 -0.10 10.76
C SER A 68 0.72 1.34 10.34
N ARG A 69 1.93 1.62 9.86
CA ARG A 69 2.31 2.97 9.41
C ARG A 69 1.43 3.46 8.27
N MET A 70 1.04 2.58 7.35
CA MET A 70 0.24 2.95 6.19
C MET A 70 -1.25 3.06 6.51
N TYR A 71 -1.79 2.17 7.35
CA TYR A 71 -3.23 1.98 7.45
C TYR A 71 -3.84 2.37 8.81
N ASP A 72 -3.09 2.43 9.91
CA ASP A 72 -3.65 2.80 11.23
C ASP A 72 -4.15 4.24 11.29
N ARG A 73 -3.70 5.09 10.35
CA ARG A 73 -4.10 6.51 10.24
C ARG A 73 -5.04 6.76 9.06
N LEU A 74 -5.87 5.76 8.68
CA LEU A 74 -6.92 5.89 7.65
C LEU A 74 -7.99 6.93 8.05
N THR A 75 -7.68 8.21 7.87
CA THR A 75 -8.62 9.33 8.02
C THR A 75 -8.84 10.00 6.68
N GLY A 76 -9.94 10.76 6.56
CA GLY A 76 -10.34 11.49 5.34
C GLY A 76 -9.17 12.20 4.62
N SER A 77 -8.29 12.85 5.38
CA SER A 77 -7.14 13.60 4.86
C SER A 77 -6.00 12.73 4.31
N HIS A 78 -6.03 11.42 4.57
CA HIS A 78 -5.00 10.46 4.15
C HIS A 78 -5.46 9.50 3.05
N PHE A 79 -6.77 9.42 2.74
CA PHE A 79 -7.29 8.49 1.73
C PHE A 79 -6.59 8.62 0.36
N LEU A 80 -6.50 9.85 -0.17
CA LEU A 80 -5.87 10.06 -1.49
C LEU A 80 -4.38 9.72 -1.48
N ASN A 81 -3.69 10.01 -0.38
CA ASN A 81 -2.28 9.68 -0.24
C ASN A 81 -2.06 8.17 -0.18
N ILE A 82 -2.92 7.45 0.53
CA ILE A 82 -2.83 6.00 0.66
C ILE A 82 -3.10 5.35 -0.70
N LEU A 83 -4.13 5.79 -1.42
CA LEU A 83 -4.42 5.31 -2.76
C LEU A 83 -3.26 5.60 -3.73
N ALA A 84 -2.69 6.80 -3.70
CA ALA A 84 -1.52 7.15 -4.52
C ALA A 84 -0.31 6.27 -4.19
N ASN A 85 -0.04 5.99 -2.91
CA ASN A 85 1.03 5.07 -2.51
C ASN A 85 0.77 3.64 -2.96
N GLN A 86 -0.48 3.16 -2.90
CA GLN A 86 -0.83 1.82 -3.39
C GLN A 86 -0.61 1.69 -4.90
N ILE A 87 -0.91 2.74 -5.67
CA ILE A 87 -0.61 2.77 -7.12
C ILE A 87 0.90 2.74 -7.36
N LEU A 88 1.69 3.53 -6.63
CA LEU A 88 3.15 3.52 -6.75
C LEU A 88 3.77 2.17 -6.38
N GLN A 89 3.21 1.48 -5.39
CA GLN A 89 3.62 0.15 -4.99
C GLN A 89 3.02 -0.96 -5.88
N THR A 90 2.30 -0.59 -6.95
CA THR A 90 1.63 -1.50 -7.90
C THR A 90 0.62 -2.45 -7.23
N LEU A 91 0.06 -2.05 -6.09
CA LEU A 91 -1.01 -2.78 -5.38
C LEU A 91 -2.37 -2.56 -6.06
N ILE A 92 -2.52 -1.44 -6.75
CA ILE A 92 -3.68 -1.05 -7.57
C ILE A 92 -3.16 -0.60 -8.92
N ASP A 93 -3.82 -1.02 -10.00
CA ASP A 93 -3.49 -0.54 -11.35
C ASP A 93 -4.05 0.88 -11.54
N GLU A 94 -3.27 1.77 -12.16
CA GLU A 94 -3.70 3.13 -12.46
C GLU A 94 -4.94 3.16 -13.38
N ALA A 95 -5.12 2.13 -14.22
CA ALA A 95 -6.32 1.94 -15.02
C ALA A 95 -7.61 1.80 -14.18
N GLU A 96 -7.52 1.35 -12.92
CA GLU A 96 -8.68 1.25 -12.02
C GLU A 96 -9.25 2.60 -11.61
N LEU A 97 -8.51 3.70 -11.86
CA LEU A 97 -9.02 5.06 -11.65
C LEU A 97 -10.06 5.47 -12.71
N ASP A 98 -10.24 4.70 -13.80
CA ASP A 98 -11.22 5.01 -14.86
C ASP A 98 -12.67 5.00 -14.37
N GLU A 99 -12.95 4.38 -13.22
CA GLU A 99 -14.29 4.40 -12.61
C GLU A 99 -14.63 5.73 -11.92
N LEU A 100 -13.63 6.57 -11.66
CA LEU A 100 -13.77 7.86 -11.00
C LEU A 100 -14.19 8.96 -11.98
N SER A 101 -14.74 10.05 -11.44
CA SER A 101 -14.88 11.29 -12.21
C SER A 101 -13.52 11.79 -12.74
N PRO A 102 -13.47 12.47 -13.90
CA PRO A 102 -12.23 13.03 -14.46
C PRO A 102 -11.48 13.90 -13.45
N GLU A 103 -12.20 14.73 -12.69
CA GLU A 103 -11.60 15.61 -11.68
C GLU A 103 -10.94 14.83 -10.53
N ALA A 104 -11.59 13.76 -10.07
CA ALA A 104 -11.04 12.91 -9.01
C ALA A 104 -9.83 12.12 -9.50
N LYS A 105 -9.91 11.57 -10.72
CA LYS A 105 -8.80 10.87 -11.36
C LYS A 105 -7.59 11.79 -11.54
N ASP A 106 -7.80 13.00 -12.06
CA ASP A 106 -6.73 13.97 -12.29
C ASP A 106 -6.03 14.36 -10.98
N GLN A 107 -6.80 14.55 -9.90
CA GLN A 107 -6.23 14.84 -8.59
C GLN A 107 -5.33 13.71 -8.09
N ILE A 108 -5.81 12.46 -8.11
CA ILE A 108 -5.03 11.30 -7.65
C ILE A 108 -3.79 11.10 -8.52
N THR A 109 -3.93 11.25 -9.84
CA THR A 109 -2.82 11.14 -10.80
C THR A 109 -1.78 12.23 -10.59
N SER A 110 -2.19 13.43 -10.19
CA SER A 110 -1.28 14.52 -9.79
C SER A 110 -0.51 14.16 -8.53
N ASP A 111 -1.18 13.61 -7.51
CA ASP A 111 -0.54 13.17 -6.27
C ASP A 111 0.48 12.05 -6.51
N VAL A 112 0.11 11.06 -7.34
CA VAL A 112 1.01 9.97 -7.78
C VAL A 112 2.27 10.54 -8.46
N ARG A 113 2.10 11.47 -9.42
CA ARG A 113 3.22 12.12 -10.11
C ARG A 113 4.12 12.90 -9.15
N PHE A 114 3.53 13.65 -8.23
CA PHE A 114 4.28 14.39 -7.21
C PHE A 114 5.11 13.42 -6.34
N MET A 115 4.50 12.37 -5.81
CA MET A 115 5.19 11.38 -4.98
C MET A 115 6.31 10.64 -5.75
N ARG A 116 6.09 10.31 -7.02
CA ARG A 116 7.11 9.69 -7.89
C ARG A 116 8.33 10.59 -8.08
N SER A 117 8.11 11.90 -8.25
CA SER A 117 9.21 12.87 -8.37
C SER A 117 10.03 12.99 -7.08
N MET A 118 9.39 12.90 -5.92
CA MET A 118 10.07 12.91 -4.62
C MET A 118 10.92 11.66 -4.36
N GLN A 119 10.51 10.49 -4.86
CA GLN A 119 11.31 9.26 -4.76
C GLN A 119 12.55 9.31 -5.67
N SER A 120 12.41 9.89 -6.87
CA SER A 120 13.49 10.00 -7.87
C SER A 120 14.60 10.98 -7.46
N ILE A 121 14.33 11.90 -6.53
CA ILE A 121 15.30 12.87 -6.01
C ILE A 121 16.13 12.30 -4.84
N ASN A 122 15.63 11.26 -4.17
CA ASN A 122 16.25 10.65 -2.98
C ASN A 122 16.88 9.27 -3.25
N SER A 123 16.90 8.83 -4.51
CA SER A 123 17.51 7.56 -4.97
C SER A 123 18.81 7.84 -5.70
#